data_AF-A0A8J3D7E7-F1
#
_entry.id   AF-A0A8J3D7E7-F1
#
_cell.length_a   1.000
_cell.length_b   1.000
_cell.length_c   1.000
_cell.angle_alpha   90.00
_cell.angle_beta   90.00
_cell.angle_gamma   90.00
#
_symmetry.space_group_name_H-M   'P 1'
#
loop_
_entity.id
_entity.type
_entity.pdbx_description
1 polymer ?
#
loop_
_entity_poly.entity_id
_entity_poly.type
_entity_poly.pdbx_seq_one_letter_code
_entity_poly.pdbx_strand_id
1 'polypeptide(L)'
;MIPAPDGFRDLRAYLHERRVDAAWIRTVLDQYLSEYENQQTDVDMDLDHQVFTYRAIINDFKHLIEDDVEDDDTAKDPADAIGDQAA
;
A
#
# COMPACT_ATOMS: atom_id res chain seq x y z
N MET A 1 -3.01 6.51 5.10
CA MET A 1 -2.14 6.89 3.97
C MET A 1 -1.41 8.22 4.23
N ILE A 2 -0.13 8.36 3.86
CA ILE A 2 0.59 9.67 3.85
C ILE A 2 0.28 10.36 2.52
N PRO A 3 -0.29 11.57 2.50
CA PRO A 3 -0.63 12.24 1.25
C PRO A 3 0.64 12.65 0.48
N ALA A 4 0.56 12.64 -0.86
CA ALA A 4 1.61 13.20 -1.70
C ALA A 4 1.85 14.68 -1.35
N PRO A 5 3.10 15.12 -1.17
CA PRO A 5 3.40 16.54 -0.93
C PRO A 5 2.95 17.43 -2.10
N ASP A 6 2.72 18.72 -1.83
CA ASP A 6 2.34 19.68 -2.86
C ASP A 6 3.32 19.69 -4.05
N GLY A 7 2.78 19.61 -5.26
CA GLY A 7 3.57 19.55 -6.50
C GLY A 7 4.14 18.16 -6.84
N PHE A 8 3.96 17.17 -5.98
CA PHE A 8 4.29 15.78 -6.27
C PHE A 8 3.04 15.04 -6.74
N ARG A 9 3.24 14.19 -7.75
CA ARG A 9 2.19 13.29 -8.19
C ARG A 9 2.09 12.11 -7.21
N ASP A 10 0.86 11.73 -6.89
CA ASP A 10 0.60 10.52 -6.14
C ASP A 10 1.28 9.31 -6.80
N LEU A 11 2.06 8.57 -5.99
CA LEU A 11 2.90 7.48 -6.48
C LEU A 11 2.04 6.35 -7.05
N ARG A 12 0.91 6.04 -6.42
CA ARG A 12 -0.01 4.99 -6.87
C ARG A 12 -0.63 5.35 -8.22
N ALA A 13 -1.12 6.58 -8.37
CA ALA A 13 -1.63 7.10 -9.64
C ALA A 13 -0.57 7.11 -10.75
N TYR A 14 0.70 7.34 -10.39
CA TYR A 14 1.82 7.32 -11.33
C TYR A 14 2.21 5.91 -11.79
N LEU A 15 2.14 4.92 -10.90
CA LEU A 15 2.39 3.50 -11.21
C LEU A 15 1.25 2.90 -12.05
N HIS A 16 0.00 3.18 -11.68
CA HIS A 16 -1.18 2.71 -12.38
C HIS A 16 -1.21 3.18 -13.85
N GLU A 17 -0.92 4.46 -14.11
CA GLU A 17 -0.85 4.99 -15.49
C GLU A 17 0.20 4.25 -16.34
N ARG A 18 1.32 3.87 -15.74
CA ARG A 18 2.38 3.10 -16.42
C ARG A 18 2.07 1.61 -16.55
N ARG A 19 0.88 1.17 -16.12
CA ARG A 19 0.49 -0.24 -16.08
C ARG A 19 1.47 -1.08 -15.27
N VAL A 20 2.05 -0.47 -14.25
CA VAL A 20 2.86 -1.17 -13.26
C VAL A 20 1.91 -1.65 -12.19
N ASP A 21 1.76 -2.97 -12.09
CA ASP A 21 0.86 -3.60 -11.15
C ASP A 21 1.46 -3.55 -9.74
N ALA A 22 0.88 -2.68 -8.89
CA ALA A 22 1.29 -2.54 -7.50
C ALA A 22 1.03 -3.81 -6.67
N ALA A 23 0.02 -4.61 -7.02
CA ALA A 23 -0.21 -5.91 -6.39
C ALA A 23 0.93 -6.88 -6.73
N TRP A 24 1.34 -6.92 -7.99
CA TRP A 24 2.49 -7.71 -8.42
C TRP A 24 3.79 -7.28 -7.73
N ILE A 25 4.06 -5.97 -7.64
CA ILE A 25 5.25 -5.46 -6.92
C ILE A 25 5.24 -5.94 -5.47
N ARG A 26 4.11 -5.83 -4.77
CA ARG A 26 3.98 -6.30 -3.39
C ARG A 26 4.31 -7.77 -3.27
N THR A 27 3.77 -8.61 -4.15
CA THR A 27 4.07 -10.06 -4.16
C THR A 27 5.55 -10.35 -4.35
N VAL A 28 6.23 -9.66 -5.27
CA VAL A 28 7.67 -9.85 -5.49
C VAL A 28 8.49 -9.41 -4.28
N LEU A 29 8.12 -8.30 -3.64
CA LEU A 29 8.80 -7.81 -2.44
C LEU A 29 8.55 -8.70 -1.22
N ASP A 30 7.36 -9.28 -1.09
CA ASP A 30 7.06 -10.29 -0.07
C ASP A 30 7.94 -11.52 -0.24
N GLN A 31 8.02 -12.04 -1.46
CA GLN A 31 8.89 -13.17 -1.76
C GLN A 31 10.35 -12.86 -1.42
N TYR A 32 10.84 -11.68 -1.82
CA TYR A 32 12.19 -11.23 -1.47
C TYR A 32 12.41 -11.22 0.05
N LEU A 33 11.51 -10.60 0.82
CA LEU A 33 11.66 -10.55 2.28
C LEU A 33 11.65 -11.95 2.92
N SER A 34 10.80 -12.86 2.43
CA SER A 34 10.74 -14.25 2.92
C SER A 34 12.02 -15.04 2.62
N GLU A 35 12.63 -14.85 1.44
CA GLU A 35 13.89 -15.53 1.08
C GLU A 35 15.04 -15.18 2.02
N TYR A 36 15.04 -13.95 2.54
CA TYR A 36 16.11 -13.43 3.39
C TYR A 36 15.74 -13.36 4.87
N GLU A 37 14.53 -13.75 5.28
CA GLU A 37 13.99 -13.55 6.64
C GLU A 37 14.93 -14.09 7.73
N ASN A 38 15.53 -15.25 7.49
CA ASN A 38 16.39 -15.97 8.44
C ASN A 38 17.89 -15.69 8.27
N GLN A 39 18.30 -14.76 7.39
CA GLN A 39 19.71 -14.35 7.27
C GLN A 39 20.07 -13.32 8.34
N GLN A 40 20.09 -13.73 9.61
CA GLN A 40 20.76 -12.96 10.66
C GLN A 40 22.26 -13.16 10.56
N THR A 41 23.01 -12.06 10.65
CA THR A 41 24.47 -12.08 10.64
C THR A 41 24.97 -11.96 12.07
N ASP A 42 24.94 -13.06 12.82
CA ASP A 42 25.33 -13.17 14.25
C ASP A 42 26.75 -12.64 14.59
N VAL A 43 27.53 -12.24 13.60
CA VAL A 43 28.94 -11.87 13.71
C VAL A 43 29.16 -10.35 13.61
N ASP A 44 28.20 -9.59 13.08
CA ASP A 44 28.33 -8.15 12.82
C ASP A 44 27.04 -7.39 13.17
N MET A 45 27.06 -6.72 14.33
CA MET A 45 25.93 -5.95 14.86
C MET A 45 25.57 -4.75 13.98
N ASP A 46 26.55 -4.13 13.32
CA ASP A 46 26.31 -3.01 12.42
C ASP A 46 25.62 -3.50 11.14
N LEU A 47 26.03 -4.67 10.65
CA LEU A 47 25.38 -5.33 9.53
C LEU A 47 23.96 -5.77 9.87
N ASP A 48 23.72 -6.33 11.05
CA ASP A 48 22.39 -6.69 11.51
C ASP A 48 21.46 -5.46 11.60
N HIS A 49 21.97 -4.34 12.11
CA HIS A 49 21.21 -3.08 12.14
C HIS A 49 20.88 -2.57 10.73
N GLN A 50 21.83 -2.68 9.79
CA GLN A 50 21.61 -2.32 8.38
C GLN A 50 20.56 -3.23 7.74
N VAL A 51 20.63 -4.54 7.96
CA VAL A 51 19.65 -5.52 7.45
C VAL A 51 18.26 -5.22 8.00
N PHE A 52 18.14 -4.93 9.30
CA PHE A 52 16.88 -4.55 9.92
C PHE A 52 16.30 -3.27 9.29
N THR A 53 17.12 -2.23 9.17
CA THR A 53 16.73 -0.95 8.55
C THR A 53 16.31 -1.14 7.11
N TYR A 54 17.03 -1.96 6.35
CA TYR A 54 16.73 -2.25 4.96
C TYR A 54 15.37 -2.97 4.81
N ARG A 55 15.08 -3.95 5.68
CA ARG A 55 13.78 -4.62 5.73
C ARG A 55 12.65 -3.65 6.07
N ALA A 56 12.88 -2.72 7.00
CA ALA A 56 11.89 -1.70 7.36
C ALA A 56 11.54 -0.80 6.16
N ILE A 57 12.54 -0.32 5.41
CA ILE A 57 12.33 0.51 4.21
C ILE A 57 11.47 -0.22 3.16
N ILE A 58 11.73 -1.51 2.93
CA ILE A 58 10.94 -2.29 1.97
C ILE A 58 9.48 -2.42 2.43
N ASN A 59 9.26 -2.66 3.73
CA ASN A 59 7.90 -2.73 4.28
C ASN A 59 7.17 -1.38 4.20
N ASP A 60 7.84 -0.28 4.52
CA ASP A 60 7.27 1.06 4.38
C ASP A 60 6.87 1.34 2.92
N PHE A 61 7.73 0.95 1.97
CA PHE A 61 7.42 1.08 0.55
C PHE A 61 6.21 0.24 0.13
N LYS A 62 6.09 -1.00 0.63
CA LYS A 62 4.93 -1.86 0.35
C LYS A 62 3.63 -1.23 0.84
N HIS A 63 3.61 -0.66 2.04
CA HIS A 63 2.44 0.05 2.56
C HIS A 63 2.12 1.31 1.77
N LEU A 64 3.13 2.01 1.24
CA LEU A 64 2.91 3.20 0.41
C LEU A 64 2.17 2.88 -0.90
N ILE A 65 2.41 1.71 -1.47
CA ILE A 65 1.80 1.26 -2.73
C ILE A 65 0.60 0.32 -2.51
N GLU A 66 0.15 0.17 -1.27
CA GLU A 66 -1.01 -0.65 -0.92
C GLU A 66 -2.28 -0.01 -1.49
N ASP A 67 -3.12 -0.84 -2.12
CA ASP A 67 -4.46 -0.41 -2.48
C ASP A 67 -5.29 -0.34 -1.20
N ASP A 68 -5.57 0.86 -0.71
CA ASP A 68 -6.73 1.03 0.18
C ASP A 68 -7.96 0.61 -0.63
N VAL A 69 -8.44 -0.60 -0.37
CA VAL A 69 -9.84 -0.96 -0.54
C VAL A 69 -10.56 -0.43 0.71
N GLU A 70 -10.53 0.89 0.91
CA GLU A 70 -11.38 1.54 1.89
C GLU A 70 -12.54 2.20 1.13
N ASP A 71 -13.64 1.44 1.06
CA ASP A 71 -15.05 1.86 1.03
C ASP A 71 -15.41 3.15 0.28
N ASP A 72 -15.54 3.06 -1.05
CA ASP A 72 -16.51 3.89 -1.79
C ASP A 72 -17.88 3.20 -1.82
N ASP A 73 -18.45 2.90 -0.65
CA ASP A 73 -19.86 2.47 -0.51
C ASP A 73 -20.65 3.39 0.44
N THR A 74 -20.33 4.69 0.39
CA THR A 74 -21.18 5.74 0.97
C THR A 74 -21.74 6.69 -0.10
N ALA A 75 -22.14 6.13 -1.24
CA ALA A 75 -23.20 6.72 -2.06
C ALA A 75 -24.57 6.23 -1.58
N LYS A 76 -24.97 6.59 -0.36
CA LYS A 76 -26.41 6.64 -0.04
C LYS A 76 -26.95 7.93 -0.65
N ASP A 77 -27.33 7.83 -1.91
CA ASP A 77 -28.12 8.85 -2.60
C ASP A 77 -29.39 9.15 -1.78
N PRO A 78 -29.68 10.42 -1.43
CA PRO A 78 -30.91 10.80 -0.74
C PRO A 78 -32.04 10.93 -1.76
N ALA A 79 -32.48 9.81 -2.36
CA ALA A 79 -33.41 9.87 -3.47
C ALA A 79 -34.37 8.67 -3.52
N ASP A 80 -35.11 8.37 -2.43
CA ASP A 80 -36.32 7.55 -2.52
C ASP A 80 -37.23 7.64 -1.28
N ALA A 81 -37.67 8.85 -0.91
CA ALA A 81 -38.78 9.01 0.04
C ALA A 81 -39.64 10.25 -0.22
N ILE A 82 -39.97 10.52 -1.49
CA ILE A 82 -41.15 11.33 -1.81
C ILE A 82 -41.89 10.62 -2.95
N GLY A 83 -43.00 9.94 -2.64
CA GLY A 83 -43.94 9.49 -3.68
C GLY A 83 -44.85 8.31 -3.35
N ASP A 84 -45.95 8.61 -2.65
CA ASP A 84 -47.31 8.21 -3.03
C ASP A 84 -47.91 6.85 -2.56
N GLN A 85 -49.14 7.00 -2.05
CA GLN A 85 -50.30 6.08 -2.00
C GLN A 85 -50.68 5.28 -0.73
N ALA A 86 -51.83 5.74 -0.21
CA ALA A 86 -53.04 4.97 0.10
C ALA A 86 -53.17 4.25 1.46
N ALA A 87 -53.90 4.89 2.37
CA ALA A 87 -55.13 4.35 2.98
C ALA A 87 -55.90 5.47 3.72
#